data_AF-A0A7G3ZBY6-F1
#
_entry.id   AF-A0A7G3ZBY6-F1
#
_cell.length_a   1.000
_cell.length_b   1.000
_cell.length_c   1.000
_cell.angle_alpha   90.00
_cell.angle_beta   90.00
_cell.angle_gamma   90.00
#
_symmetry.space_group_name_H-M   'P 1'
#
loop_
_entity.id
_entity.type
_entity.pdbx_description
1 polymer ?
#
loop_
_entity_poly.entity_id
_entity_poly.type
_entity_poly.pdbx_seq_one_letter_code
_entity_poly.pdbx_strand_id
1 'polypeptide(L)'
;MIDQTVLDFERKCKDLQDAIEKGGDYDQLKKTCNELFKRLHGIASQLPPYDRERFHSKVDSLLDTISARESSKDATRNSFRFQKKPSVKNKKATMNAADMPFHTKIETMATRVGELITIKSSTASYENLNKCTLISEVDAAGHQSGSLILRNINNSTVKLEPAPFSSGSILITDCENLLITCSTPPKNAIQMRLHNLSNCKLLIRPLDSATKQVIVLENCFDCIFHKTTEHLLNLQNFSALALRGKDDNVEDTDASKFELFDITGSTHQ
;
A
#
# COMPACT_ATOMS: atom_id res chain seq x y z
N MET A 1 -25.12 15.69 -16.03
CA MET A 1 -25.24 14.32 -16.56
C MET A 1 -24.53 13.43 -15.57
N ILE A 2 -25.26 12.54 -14.89
CA ILE A 2 -24.62 11.51 -14.06
C ILE A 2 -23.90 10.59 -15.03
N ASP A 3 -22.59 10.48 -14.88
CA ASP A 3 -21.70 9.83 -15.84
C ASP A 3 -22.08 8.35 -15.96
N GLN A 4 -22.43 7.89 -17.16
CA GLN A 4 -22.88 6.52 -17.44
C GLN A 4 -21.88 5.47 -16.89
N THR A 5 -20.60 5.87 -16.82
CA THR A 5 -19.47 5.13 -16.27
C THR A 5 -19.61 4.84 -14.77
N VAL A 6 -20.11 5.80 -13.98
CA VAL A 6 -20.34 5.66 -12.53
C VAL A 6 -21.46 4.67 -12.27
N LEU A 7 -22.56 4.75 -13.03
CA LEU A 7 -23.70 3.85 -12.91
C LEU A 7 -23.35 2.40 -13.30
N ASP A 8 -22.56 2.21 -14.36
CA ASP A 8 -22.08 0.88 -14.76
C ASP A 8 -21.15 0.29 -13.69
N PHE A 9 -20.27 1.11 -13.10
CA PHE A 9 -19.37 0.66 -12.03
C PHE A 9 -20.14 0.31 -10.74
N GLU A 10 -21.11 1.13 -10.34
CA GLU A 10 -21.98 0.83 -9.19
C GLU A 10 -22.75 -0.47 -9.37
N ARG A 11 -23.25 -0.72 -10.59
CA ARG A 11 -23.93 -1.96 -10.94
C ARG A 11 -23.01 -3.17 -10.77
N LYS A 12 -21.78 -3.12 -11.28
CA LYS A 12 -20.83 -4.23 -11.16
C LYS A 12 -20.38 -4.49 -9.72
N CYS A 13 -20.19 -3.45 -8.92
CA CYS A 13 -19.92 -3.60 -7.49
C CYS A 13 -21.11 -4.26 -6.77
N LYS A 14 -22.34 -3.91 -7.15
CA LYS A 14 -23.54 -4.53 -6.59
C LYS A 14 -23.70 -5.99 -7.02
N ASP A 15 -23.47 -6.30 -8.30
CA ASP A 15 -23.52 -7.66 -8.82
C ASP A 15 -22.49 -8.56 -8.12
N LEU A 16 -21.28 -8.05 -7.86
CA LEU A 16 -20.26 -8.75 -7.08
C LEU A 16 -20.70 -8.95 -5.62
N GLN A 17 -21.28 -7.92 -4.98
CA GLN A 17 -21.81 -8.02 -3.63
C GLN A 17 -22.91 -9.08 -3.51
N ASP A 18 -23.86 -9.11 -4.45
CA ASP A 18 -24.93 -10.11 -4.52
C ASP A 18 -24.35 -11.53 -4.75
N ALA A 19 -23.26 -11.66 -5.52
CA ALA A 19 -22.58 -12.93 -5.75
C ALA A 19 -21.82 -13.43 -4.49
N ILE A 20 -21.24 -12.51 -3.71
CA ILE A 20 -20.65 -12.81 -2.39
C ILE A 20 -21.73 -13.28 -1.41
N GLU A 21 -22.91 -12.65 -1.44
CA GLU A 21 -24.06 -13.03 -0.59
C GLU A 21 -24.61 -14.41 -0.93
N LYS A 22 -24.70 -14.74 -2.23
CA LYS A 22 -25.15 -16.06 -2.73
C LYS A 22 -24.15 -17.19 -2.50
N GLY A 23 -22.92 -16.88 -2.08
CA GLY A 23 -21.95 -17.90 -1.64
C GLY A 23 -21.33 -18.73 -2.76
N GLY A 24 -20.96 -18.09 -3.87
CA GLY A 24 -20.33 -18.73 -5.03
C GLY A 24 -18.86 -19.16 -4.84
N ASP A 25 -18.21 -19.41 -5.98
CA ASP A 25 -16.78 -19.72 -6.09
C ASP A 25 -15.93 -18.47 -5.73
N TYR A 26 -15.25 -18.51 -4.58
CA TYR A 26 -14.48 -17.38 -4.08
C TYR A 26 -13.28 -17.02 -4.96
N ASP A 27 -12.71 -17.97 -5.70
CA ASP A 27 -11.61 -17.68 -6.62
C ASP A 27 -12.09 -16.86 -7.81
N GLN A 28 -13.29 -17.17 -8.33
CA GLN A 28 -13.94 -16.35 -9.35
C GLN A 28 -14.33 -14.97 -8.81
N LEU A 29 -14.80 -14.88 -7.56
CA LEU A 29 -15.13 -13.59 -6.94
C LEU A 29 -13.88 -12.72 -6.74
N LYS A 30 -12.74 -13.29 -6.32
CA LYS A 30 -11.45 -12.58 -6.23
C LYS A 30 -10.96 -12.10 -7.60
N LYS A 31 -11.04 -12.94 -8.63
CA LYS A 31 -10.69 -12.55 -10.01
C LYS A 31 -11.56 -11.38 -10.49
N THR A 32 -12.87 -11.46 -10.26
CA THR A 32 -13.82 -10.40 -10.61
C THR A 32 -13.53 -9.11 -9.83
N CYS A 33 -13.14 -9.22 -8.56
CA CYS A 33 -12.72 -8.07 -7.74
C CYS A 33 -11.44 -7.41 -8.28
N ASN A 34 -10.44 -8.20 -8.67
CA ASN A 34 -9.22 -7.70 -9.29
C ASN A 34 -9.46 -7.05 -10.66
N GLU A 35 -10.38 -7.60 -11.46
CA GLU A 35 -10.83 -6.96 -12.71
C GLU A 35 -11.55 -5.63 -12.44
N LEU A 36 -12.32 -5.55 -11.36
CA LEU A 36 -12.94 -4.31 -10.89
C LEU A 36 -11.89 -3.26 -10.46
N PHE A 37 -10.82 -3.66 -9.76
CA PHE A 37 -9.68 -2.78 -9.46
C PHE A 37 -9.00 -2.26 -10.74
N LYS A 38 -8.70 -3.15 -11.70
CA LYS A 38 -8.10 -2.75 -12.99
C LYS A 38 -8.99 -1.75 -13.74
N ARG A 39 -10.30 -2.01 -13.76
CA ARG A 39 -11.28 -1.13 -14.41
C ARG A 39 -11.40 0.21 -13.67
N LEU A 40 -11.41 0.20 -12.34
CA LEU A 40 -11.42 1.42 -11.52
C LEU A 40 -10.20 2.29 -11.82
N HIS A 41 -9.02 1.69 -11.91
CA HIS A 41 -7.80 2.39 -12.31
C HIS A 41 -7.89 2.95 -13.74
N GLY A 42 -8.42 2.17 -14.69
CA GLY A 42 -8.61 2.63 -16.07
C GLY A 42 -9.56 3.84 -16.23
N ILE A 43 -10.51 4.02 -15.29
CA ILE A 43 -11.45 5.15 -15.28
C ILE A 43 -11.11 6.21 -14.21
N ALA A 44 -10.06 5.99 -13.40
CA ALA A 44 -9.76 6.82 -12.22
C ALA A 44 -9.49 8.29 -12.57
N SER A 45 -8.93 8.56 -13.77
CA SER A 45 -8.67 9.91 -14.27
C SER A 45 -9.93 10.64 -14.75
N GLN A 46 -11.02 9.91 -15.00
CA GLN A 46 -12.31 10.43 -15.45
C GLN A 46 -13.29 10.61 -14.27
N LEU A 47 -12.95 10.07 -13.09
CA LEU A 47 -13.80 10.14 -11.91
C LEU A 47 -13.46 11.35 -11.02
N PRO A 48 -14.47 11.97 -10.40
CA PRO A 48 -14.25 12.90 -9.30
C PRO A 48 -13.45 12.24 -8.16
N PRO A 49 -12.59 12.99 -7.45
CA PRO A 49 -11.78 12.44 -6.35
C PRO A 49 -12.60 11.70 -5.29
N TYR A 50 -13.79 12.21 -4.97
CA TYR A 50 -14.73 11.58 -4.05
C TYR A 50 -15.20 10.20 -4.52
N ASP A 51 -15.58 10.09 -5.79
CA ASP A 51 -16.07 8.83 -6.36
C ASP A 51 -14.95 7.80 -6.46
N ARG A 52 -13.74 8.25 -6.80
CA ARG A 52 -12.55 7.38 -6.84
C ARG A 52 -12.27 6.78 -5.47
N GLU A 53 -12.23 7.59 -4.41
CA GLU A 53 -11.98 7.11 -3.04
C GLU A 53 -13.12 6.22 -2.54
N ARG A 54 -14.37 6.61 -2.78
CA ARG A 54 -15.56 5.82 -2.46
C ARG A 54 -15.55 4.46 -3.13
N PHE A 55 -15.22 4.40 -4.42
CA PHE A 55 -15.13 3.15 -5.16
C PHE A 55 -13.94 2.30 -4.73
N HIS A 56 -12.78 2.91 -4.45
CA HIS A 56 -11.63 2.20 -3.93
C HIS A 56 -11.97 1.50 -2.60
N SER A 57 -12.50 2.26 -1.63
CA SER A 57 -12.94 1.72 -0.34
C SER A 57 -14.02 0.64 -0.47
N LYS A 58 -14.91 0.77 -1.47
CA LYS A 58 -15.96 -0.22 -1.71
C LYS A 58 -15.39 -1.52 -2.27
N VAL A 59 -14.46 -1.45 -3.22
CA VAL A 59 -13.82 -2.65 -3.78
C VAL A 59 -12.90 -3.32 -2.74
N ASP A 60 -12.18 -2.55 -1.93
CA ASP A 60 -11.41 -3.05 -0.77
C ASP A 60 -12.32 -3.81 0.20
N SER A 61 -13.44 -3.22 0.60
CA SER A 61 -14.40 -3.85 1.51
C SER A 61 -14.99 -5.14 0.93
N LEU A 62 -15.19 -5.21 -0.39
CA LEU A 62 -15.63 -6.43 -1.05
C LEU A 62 -14.55 -7.52 -1.01
N LEU A 63 -13.28 -7.17 -1.22
CA LEU A 63 -12.16 -8.11 -1.12
C LEU A 63 -11.96 -8.63 0.31
N ASP A 64 -12.08 -7.75 1.30
CA ASP A 64 -12.05 -8.12 2.73
C ASP A 64 -13.20 -9.07 3.08
N THR A 65 -14.41 -8.80 2.57
CA THR A 65 -15.58 -9.65 2.79
C THR A 65 -15.43 -11.02 2.14
N ILE A 66 -14.86 -11.09 0.93
CA ILE A 66 -14.54 -12.35 0.25
C ILE A 66 -13.56 -13.16 1.10
N SER A 67 -12.46 -12.54 1.55
CA SER A 67 -11.40 -13.19 2.33
C SER A 67 -11.88 -13.64 3.71
N ALA A 68 -12.72 -12.84 4.37
CA ALA A 68 -13.34 -13.19 5.65
C ALA A 68 -14.33 -14.36 5.52
N ARG A 69 -15.09 -14.44 4.41
CA ARG A 69 -16.03 -15.55 4.19
C ARG A 69 -15.36 -16.84 3.74
N GLU A 70 -14.29 -16.76 2.96
CA GLU A 70 -13.46 -17.90 2.58
C GLU A 70 -12.82 -18.54 3.81
N SER A 71 -12.18 -17.73 4.66
CA SER A 71 -11.61 -18.19 5.95
C SER A 71 -12.65 -18.75 6.92
N SER A 72 -13.91 -18.30 6.82
CA SER A 72 -15.03 -18.85 7.59
C SER A 72 -15.53 -20.21 7.09
N LYS A 73 -15.37 -20.55 5.79
CA LYS A 73 -15.67 -21.91 5.30
C LYS A 73 -14.63 -22.94 5.75
N ASP A 74 -13.38 -22.50 5.95
CA ASP A 74 -12.26 -23.35 6.42
C ASP A 74 -12.12 -23.40 7.96
N ALA A 75 -12.98 -22.72 8.72
CA ALA A 75 -12.93 -22.64 10.18
C ALA A 75 -13.20 -23.97 10.93
N THR A 76 -13.27 -25.11 10.24
CA THR A 76 -13.29 -26.44 10.87
C THR A 76 -11.91 -27.05 11.08
N ARG A 77 -10.81 -26.43 10.63
CA ARG A 77 -9.46 -26.98 10.86
C ARG A 77 -8.51 -25.95 11.49
N ASN A 78 -8.29 -26.15 12.78
CA ASN A 78 -7.22 -25.59 13.61
C ASN A 78 -7.33 -24.10 13.96
N SER A 79 -8.31 -23.75 14.80
CA SER A 79 -8.21 -22.53 15.59
C SER A 79 -7.06 -22.66 16.60
N PHE A 80 -6.02 -21.86 16.45
CA PHE A 80 -5.01 -21.65 17.48
C PHE A 80 -5.69 -21.20 18.78
N ARG A 81 -5.65 -22.04 19.82
CA ARG A 81 -6.12 -21.69 21.17
C ARG A 81 -5.01 -20.96 21.91
N PHE A 82 -5.11 -19.64 22.02
CA PHE A 82 -4.36 -18.91 23.02
C PHE A 82 -4.74 -19.43 24.42
N GLN A 83 -3.76 -19.93 25.16
CA GLN A 83 -3.98 -20.27 26.57
C GLN A 83 -4.38 -19.01 27.33
N LYS A 84 -5.57 -19.02 27.92
CA LYS A 84 -6.11 -17.91 28.70
C LYS A 84 -5.19 -17.63 29.89
N LYS A 85 -4.71 -16.39 30.01
CA LYS A 85 -4.06 -15.90 31.23
C LYS A 85 -5.05 -15.94 32.42
N PRO A 86 -4.57 -16.20 33.65
CA PRO A 86 -5.42 -16.34 34.82
C PRO A 86 -6.19 -15.05 35.13
N SER A 87 -7.50 -15.23 35.34
CA SER A 87 -8.49 -14.20 35.61
C SER A 87 -8.31 -13.62 37.01
N VAL A 88 -7.91 -12.35 37.08
CA VAL A 88 -7.99 -11.56 38.32
C VAL A 88 -9.40 -10.97 38.42
N LYS A 89 -10.10 -11.29 39.51
CA LYS A 89 -11.48 -10.90 39.76
C LYS A 89 -11.60 -9.37 39.88
N ASN A 90 -12.33 -8.76 38.95
CA ASN A 90 -12.73 -7.35 38.98
C ASN A 90 -13.63 -7.05 40.19
N LYS A 91 -13.33 -5.98 40.93
CA LYS A 91 -14.34 -5.22 41.68
C LYS A 91 -15.04 -4.28 40.69
N LYS A 92 -16.37 -4.38 40.67
CA LYS A 92 -17.27 -3.57 39.84
C LYS A 92 -17.20 -2.09 40.27
N ALA A 93 -16.90 -1.21 39.33
CA ALA A 93 -17.30 0.19 39.40
C ALA A 93 -18.26 0.45 38.24
N THR A 94 -19.51 0.73 38.60
CA THR A 94 -20.59 1.11 37.71
C THR A 94 -20.33 2.54 37.24
N MET A 95 -20.06 2.75 35.96
CA MET A 95 -20.17 4.07 35.32
C MET A 95 -20.89 3.93 33.99
N ASN A 96 -21.75 4.91 33.75
CA ASN A 96 -22.84 4.90 32.80
C ASN A 96 -22.39 4.79 31.34
N ALA A 97 -23.21 4.09 30.56
CA ALA A 97 -23.22 4.16 29.11
C ALA A 97 -23.79 5.53 28.69
N ALA A 98 -22.91 6.50 28.51
CA ALA A 98 -23.17 7.72 27.76
C ALA A 98 -21.83 8.23 27.24
N ASP A 99 -21.82 8.65 25.97
CA ASP A 99 -20.72 9.28 25.23
C ASP A 99 -19.54 8.37 24.84
N MET A 100 -19.82 7.54 23.84
CA MET A 100 -18.84 7.24 22.79
C MET A 100 -18.67 8.47 21.90
N PRO A 101 -17.49 9.12 21.83
CA PRO A 101 -17.18 9.98 20.70
C PRO A 101 -16.74 9.08 19.54
N PHE A 102 -17.67 8.32 18.97
CA PHE A 102 -17.55 7.84 17.58
C PHE A 102 -18.00 8.97 16.65
N HIS A 103 -17.22 10.04 16.67
CA HIS A 103 -17.13 11.03 15.61
C HIS A 103 -15.77 11.70 15.76
N THR A 104 -14.71 10.95 15.45
CA THR A 104 -13.57 11.61 14.85
C THR A 104 -14.12 12.16 13.54
N LYS A 105 -14.43 13.46 13.53
CA LYS A 105 -14.56 14.21 12.28
C LYS A 105 -13.40 13.75 11.43
N ILE A 106 -13.71 13.16 10.27
CA ILE A 106 -12.75 13.10 9.19
C ILE A 106 -12.56 14.57 8.82
N GLU A 107 -11.66 15.24 9.54
CA GLU A 107 -11.01 16.41 9.01
C GLU A 107 -10.36 15.89 7.75
N THR A 108 -10.94 16.25 6.61
CA THR A 108 -10.33 16.09 5.30
C THR A 108 -8.98 16.78 5.42
N MET A 109 -7.94 16.02 5.76
CA MET A 109 -6.57 16.50 5.84
C MET A 109 -6.30 17.08 4.47
N ALA A 110 -6.27 18.41 4.39
CA ALA A 110 -6.20 19.10 3.11
C ALA A 110 -4.99 18.57 2.35
N THR A 111 -5.23 18.11 1.12
CA THR A 111 -4.15 17.61 0.27
C THR A 111 -3.13 18.73 0.08
N ARG A 112 -1.89 18.49 0.48
CA ARG A 112 -0.81 19.45 0.26
C ARG A 112 -0.34 19.31 -1.17
N VAL A 113 -0.18 20.44 -1.87
CA VAL A 113 0.10 20.46 -3.31
C VAL A 113 1.31 21.31 -3.61
N GLY A 114 2.27 20.76 -4.38
CA GLY A 114 3.40 21.54 -4.90
C GLY A 114 4.46 21.90 -3.85
N GLU A 115 4.43 21.29 -2.67
CA GLU A 115 5.33 21.62 -1.58
C GLU A 115 6.66 20.86 -1.68
N LEU A 116 7.74 21.54 -1.28
CA LEU A 116 9.01 20.91 -0.95
C LEU A 116 9.02 20.58 0.53
N ILE A 117 9.09 19.29 0.86
CA ILE A 117 8.99 18.79 2.24
C ILE A 117 10.32 18.14 2.62
N THR A 118 10.96 18.70 3.64
CA THR A 118 12.16 18.12 4.24
C THR A 118 11.79 17.14 5.35
N ILE A 119 12.33 15.92 5.29
CA ILE A 119 12.22 14.91 6.33
C ILE A 119 13.31 15.16 7.37
N LYS A 120 12.90 15.62 8.56
CA LYS A 120 13.80 15.97 9.67
C LYS A 120 13.76 14.97 10.84
N SER A 121 12.75 14.12 10.89
CA SER A 121 12.55 13.17 11.99
C SER A 121 12.83 11.75 11.52
N SER A 122 13.44 10.93 12.39
CA SER A 122 13.60 9.50 12.17
C SER A 122 12.27 8.75 12.12
N THR A 123 11.25 9.27 12.79
CA THR A 123 9.89 8.75 12.75
C THR A 123 8.97 9.82 12.17
N ALA A 124 8.47 9.58 10.97
CA ALA A 124 7.62 10.54 10.26
C ALA A 124 6.55 9.81 9.44
N SER A 125 5.35 10.40 9.39
CA SER A 125 4.29 10.02 8.46
C SER A 125 3.97 11.21 7.56
N TYR A 126 3.92 10.98 6.26
CA TYR A 126 3.51 11.97 5.27
C TYR A 126 2.34 11.43 4.47
N GLU A 127 1.22 12.15 4.53
CA GLU A 127 -0.04 11.70 3.99
C GLU A 127 -0.68 12.77 3.11
N ASN A 128 -1.43 12.35 2.09
CA ASN A 128 -2.25 13.23 1.23
C ASN A 128 -1.41 14.31 0.51
N LEU A 129 -0.40 13.89 -0.23
CA LEU A 129 0.50 14.78 -0.97
C LEU A 129 0.29 14.66 -2.48
N ASN A 130 0.31 15.78 -3.20
CA ASN A 130 0.18 15.77 -4.66
C ASN A 130 1.16 16.74 -5.31
N LYS A 131 1.92 16.31 -6.33
CA LYS A 131 2.95 17.15 -6.97
C LYS A 131 3.99 17.70 -6.00
N CYS A 132 4.25 16.99 -4.90
CA CYS A 132 5.22 17.41 -3.89
C CYS A 132 6.59 16.80 -4.16
N THR A 133 7.62 17.39 -3.55
CA THR A 133 8.95 16.79 -3.49
C THR A 133 9.32 16.54 -2.04
N LEU A 134 9.57 15.29 -1.67
CA LEU A 134 10.06 14.94 -0.35
C LEU A 134 11.57 14.71 -0.43
N ILE A 135 12.34 15.33 0.45
CA ILE A 135 13.79 15.18 0.53
C ILE A 135 14.18 14.82 1.96
N SER A 136 15.01 13.80 2.13
CA SER A 136 15.65 13.55 3.42
C SER A 136 16.84 14.49 3.63
N GLU A 137 16.87 15.15 4.78
CA GLU A 137 18.09 15.80 5.28
C GLU A 137 18.63 14.98 6.43
N VAL A 138 19.89 14.57 6.35
CA VAL A 138 20.57 13.95 7.49
C VAL A 138 21.17 15.09 8.31
N ASP A 139 20.53 15.42 9.42
CA ASP A 139 21.23 16.11 10.50
C ASP A 139 22.34 15.16 11.00
N ALA A 140 23.56 15.68 11.14
CA ALA A 140 24.77 14.93 11.49
C ALA A 140 24.68 14.08 12.79
N ALA A 141 23.58 14.20 13.54
CA ALA A 141 23.20 13.31 14.63
C ALA A 141 22.45 12.07 14.08
N GLY A 142 23.21 11.14 13.49
CA GLY A 142 22.71 9.92 12.88
C GLY A 142 21.64 9.19 13.71
N HIS A 143 20.40 9.27 13.24
CA HIS A 143 19.31 8.49 13.82
C HIS A 143 19.56 7.01 13.59
N GLN A 144 19.80 6.27 14.68
CA GLN A 144 20.15 4.87 14.60
C GLN A 144 19.00 4.00 14.09
N SER A 145 17.77 4.33 14.51
CA SER A 145 16.55 3.62 14.14
C SER A 145 15.40 4.58 13.84
N GLY A 146 14.52 4.20 12.92
CA GLY A 146 13.38 5.03 12.52
C GLY A 146 12.28 4.29 11.78
N SER A 147 11.18 5.00 11.51
CA SER A 147 10.05 4.49 10.73
C SER A 147 9.50 5.61 9.86
N LEU A 148 9.50 5.42 8.55
CA LEU A 148 8.94 6.37 7.59
C LEU A 148 7.69 5.77 6.96
N ILE A 149 6.58 6.48 7.05
CA ILE A 149 5.32 6.11 6.42
C ILE A 149 4.98 7.17 5.37
N LEU A 150 4.77 6.73 4.13
CA LEU A 150 4.35 7.55 3.00
C LEU A 150 3.01 7.01 2.50
N ARG A 151 1.95 7.81 2.59
CA ARG A 151 0.59 7.34 2.26
C ARG A 151 -0.18 8.31 1.37
N ASN A 152 -0.93 7.81 0.39
CA ASN A 152 -1.77 8.65 -0.48
C ASN A 152 -0.97 9.80 -1.12
N ILE A 153 0.17 9.46 -1.70
CA ILE A 153 1.06 10.41 -2.39
C ILE A 153 0.92 10.20 -3.89
N ASN A 154 0.65 11.27 -4.62
CA ASN A 154 0.39 11.23 -6.05
C ASN A 154 1.30 12.20 -6.83
N ASN A 155 1.75 11.80 -8.02
CA ASN A 155 2.51 12.66 -8.95
C ASN A 155 3.73 13.37 -8.31
N SER A 156 4.38 12.73 -7.35
CA SER A 156 5.37 13.36 -6.48
C SER A 156 6.74 12.70 -6.64
N THR A 157 7.78 13.41 -6.22
CA THR A 157 9.15 12.87 -6.18
C THR A 157 9.57 12.66 -4.73
N VAL A 158 10.11 11.49 -4.41
CA VAL A 158 10.62 11.15 -3.08
C VAL A 158 12.10 10.85 -3.20
N LYS A 159 12.95 11.64 -2.54
CA LYS A 159 14.41 11.53 -2.55
C LYS A 159 14.92 11.24 -1.15
N LEU A 160 15.28 9.98 -0.92
CA LEU A 160 15.82 9.47 0.35
C LEU A 160 17.32 9.18 0.20
N GLU A 161 18.09 10.18 -0.21
CA GLU A 161 19.50 10.08 -0.53
C GLU A 161 20.27 11.20 0.22
N PRO A 162 20.74 10.96 1.46
CA PRO A 162 20.86 9.67 2.16
C PRO A 162 19.56 9.21 2.84
N ALA A 163 19.43 7.92 3.18
CA ALA A 163 18.29 7.44 3.97
C ALA A 163 18.15 8.22 5.31
N PRO A 164 16.92 8.44 5.80
CA PRO A 164 16.66 9.25 7.01
C PRO A 164 17.10 8.59 8.33
N PHE A 165 17.46 7.31 8.34
CA PHE A 165 17.93 6.55 9.50
C PHE A 165 18.77 5.35 9.07
N SER A 166 19.58 4.79 9.98
CA SER A 166 20.46 3.64 9.65
C SER A 166 19.80 2.27 9.76
N SER A 167 18.70 2.15 10.51
CA SER A 167 17.92 0.91 10.63
C SER A 167 16.43 1.20 10.84
N GLY A 168 15.55 0.25 10.54
CA GLY A 168 14.12 0.40 10.78
C GLY A 168 13.28 0.03 9.57
N SER A 169 12.25 0.82 9.27
CA SER A 169 11.29 0.48 8.21
C SER A 169 10.80 1.67 7.40
N ILE A 170 10.66 1.48 6.09
CA ILE A 170 10.00 2.40 5.18
C ILE A 170 8.76 1.70 4.61
N LEU A 171 7.59 2.27 4.87
CA LEU A 171 6.31 1.81 4.36
C LEU A 171 5.76 2.86 3.37
N ILE A 172 5.51 2.43 2.13
CA ILE A 172 4.91 3.27 1.09
C ILE A 172 3.60 2.63 0.67
N THR A 173 2.49 3.34 0.84
CA THR A 173 1.15 2.78 0.71
C THR A 173 0.22 3.70 -0.09
N ASP A 174 -0.64 3.13 -0.95
CA ASP A 174 -1.68 3.87 -1.69
C ASP A 174 -1.08 5.02 -2.52
N CYS A 175 -0.09 4.75 -3.37
CA CYS A 175 0.67 5.80 -4.06
C CYS A 175 0.66 5.62 -5.59
N GLU A 176 0.55 6.73 -6.32
CA GLU A 176 0.47 6.71 -7.78
C GLU A 176 1.45 7.70 -8.42
N ASN A 177 2.03 7.33 -9.56
CA ASN A 177 2.86 8.22 -10.38
C ASN A 177 4.04 8.82 -9.59
N LEU A 178 4.72 8.00 -8.78
CA LEU A 178 5.87 8.45 -7.99
C LEU A 178 7.19 8.19 -8.69
N LEU A 179 8.15 9.11 -8.49
CA LEU A 179 9.57 8.83 -8.67
C LEU A 179 10.24 8.72 -7.30
N ILE A 180 10.73 7.53 -6.95
CA ILE A 180 11.37 7.25 -5.66
C ILE A 180 12.86 6.99 -5.90
N THR A 181 13.72 7.79 -5.29
CA THR A 181 15.16 7.49 -5.17
C THR A 181 15.49 7.25 -3.70
N CYS A 182 16.21 6.18 -3.39
CA CYS A 182 16.55 5.84 -2.02
C CYS A 182 17.91 5.15 -1.94
N SER A 183 18.77 5.62 -1.05
CA SER A 183 20.03 4.93 -0.71
C SER A 183 19.87 4.17 0.61
N THR A 184 19.84 2.84 0.57
CA THR A 184 19.60 2.02 1.78
C THR A 184 20.90 1.61 2.47
N PRO A 185 20.95 1.59 3.83
CA PRO A 185 22.11 1.08 4.56
C PRO A 185 22.40 -0.40 4.29
N PRO A 186 23.62 -0.88 4.60
CA PRO A 186 24.00 -2.28 4.38
C PRO A 186 23.15 -3.30 5.14
N LYS A 187 23.26 -4.58 4.75
CA LYS A 187 22.74 -5.74 5.48
C LYS A 187 21.22 -5.72 5.73
N ASN A 188 20.43 -5.12 4.83
CA ASN A 188 18.97 -5.03 4.98
C ASN A 188 18.54 -4.36 6.30
N ALA A 189 19.33 -3.40 6.81
CA ALA A 189 19.02 -2.73 8.07
C ALA A 189 17.70 -1.95 8.01
N ILE A 190 17.25 -1.55 6.80
CA ILE A 190 15.94 -0.98 6.56
C ILE A 190 15.05 -2.02 5.84
N GLN A 191 13.92 -2.34 6.46
CA GLN A 191 12.85 -3.07 5.82
C GLN A 191 12.03 -2.14 4.93
N MET A 192 11.93 -2.44 3.63
CA MET A 192 11.12 -1.67 2.71
C MET A 192 9.90 -2.47 2.27
N ARG A 193 8.71 -1.90 2.45
CA ARG A 193 7.44 -2.49 2.05
C ARG A 193 6.65 -1.50 1.20
N LEU A 194 6.25 -1.97 0.03
CA LEU A 194 5.47 -1.22 -0.95
C LEU A 194 4.11 -1.88 -1.07
N HIS A 195 3.04 -1.13 -0.85
CA HIS A 195 1.68 -1.64 -0.84
C HIS A 195 0.76 -0.75 -1.67
N ASN A 196 0.01 -1.31 -2.62
CA ASN A 196 -0.93 -0.55 -3.45
C ASN A 196 -0.25 0.63 -4.20
N LEU A 197 0.85 0.34 -4.90
CA LEU A 197 1.55 1.32 -5.76
C LEU A 197 1.15 1.14 -7.22
N SER A 198 0.98 2.24 -7.95
CA SER A 198 0.69 2.20 -9.38
C SER A 198 1.50 3.21 -10.20
N ASN A 199 2.05 2.75 -11.34
CA ASN A 199 2.85 3.56 -12.26
C ASN A 199 4.02 4.31 -11.58
N CYS A 200 4.70 3.65 -10.65
CA CYS A 200 5.81 4.22 -9.88
C CYS A 200 7.16 3.81 -10.49
N LYS A 201 8.12 4.74 -10.50
CA LYS A 201 9.52 4.49 -10.88
C LYS A 201 10.41 4.52 -9.64
N LEU A 202 11.19 3.47 -9.43
CA LEU A 202 11.96 3.26 -8.22
C LEU A 202 13.44 3.03 -8.52
N LEU A 203 14.31 3.85 -7.94
CA LEU A 203 15.75 3.64 -7.90
C LEU A 203 16.16 3.43 -6.44
N ILE A 204 16.37 2.18 -6.05
CA ILE A 204 16.76 1.82 -4.68
C ILE A 204 18.17 1.26 -4.73
N ARG A 205 19.12 2.00 -4.15
CA ARG A 205 20.55 1.68 -4.20
C ARG A 205 21.05 1.32 -2.80
N PRO A 206 21.32 0.05 -2.52
CA PRO A 206 22.04 -0.33 -1.30
C PRO A 206 23.44 0.29 -1.30
N LEU A 207 23.88 0.81 -0.15
CA LEU A 207 25.23 1.37 0.01
C LEU A 207 26.33 0.30 -0.05
N ASP A 208 25.96 -0.96 0.20
CA ASP A 208 26.83 -2.13 0.08
C ASP A 208 26.26 -3.09 -0.95
N SER A 209 27.13 -3.67 -1.78
CA SER A 209 26.78 -4.65 -2.81
C SER A 209 26.89 -6.11 -2.33
N ALA A 210 27.43 -6.34 -1.12
CA ALA A 210 27.62 -7.69 -0.59
C ALA A 210 26.30 -8.45 -0.34
N THR A 211 25.21 -7.73 -0.03
CA THR A 211 23.89 -8.33 0.22
C THR A 211 22.82 -7.61 -0.57
N LYS A 212 21.93 -8.38 -1.23
CA LYS A 212 20.77 -7.80 -1.91
C LYS A 212 19.81 -7.17 -0.91
N GLN A 213 19.28 -6.00 -1.23
CA GLN A 213 18.18 -5.38 -0.48
C GLN A 213 16.87 -6.08 -0.81
N VAL A 214 16.18 -6.56 0.21
CA VAL A 214 14.85 -7.16 0.11
C VAL A 214 13.81 -6.06 0.11
N ILE A 215 12.88 -6.13 -0.85
CA ILE A 215 11.74 -5.23 -0.96
C ILE A 215 10.49 -6.09 -1.07
N VAL A 216 9.54 -5.87 -0.17
CA VAL A 216 8.25 -6.57 -0.17
C VAL A 216 7.24 -5.76 -0.99
N LEU A 217 6.59 -6.41 -1.95
CA LEU A 217 5.59 -5.82 -2.84
C LEU A 217 4.22 -6.43 -2.58
N GLU A 218 3.20 -5.61 -2.41
CA GLU A 218 1.81 -6.04 -2.24
C GLU A 218 0.91 -5.16 -3.11
N ASN A 219 0.08 -5.76 -3.95
CA ASN A 219 -0.86 -5.06 -4.84
C ASN A 219 -0.20 -3.93 -5.64
N CYS A 220 1.03 -4.14 -6.12
CA CYS A 220 1.76 -3.16 -6.92
C CYS A 220 1.52 -3.42 -8.42
N PHE A 221 1.30 -2.36 -9.19
CA PHE A 221 1.01 -2.42 -10.62
C PHE A 221 1.89 -1.43 -11.39
N ASP A 222 2.36 -1.83 -12.57
CA ASP A 222 3.19 -0.99 -13.45
C ASP A 222 4.36 -0.30 -12.73
N CYS A 223 4.94 -0.96 -11.72
CA CYS A 223 6.09 -0.45 -11.00
C CYS A 223 7.38 -0.79 -11.76
N ILE A 224 8.20 0.22 -12.02
CA ILE A 224 9.44 0.09 -12.77
C ILE A 224 10.61 0.32 -11.82
N PHE A 225 11.41 -0.72 -11.59
CA PHE A 225 12.68 -0.60 -10.89
C PHE A 225 13.78 -0.25 -11.88
N HIS A 226 14.71 0.59 -11.48
CA HIS A 226 15.77 1.01 -12.38
C HIS A 226 16.69 -0.17 -12.72
N LYS A 227 16.99 -0.38 -14.00
CA LYS A 227 17.77 -1.54 -14.47
C LYS A 227 19.13 -1.69 -13.78
N THR A 228 19.77 -0.58 -13.39
CA THR A 228 21.07 -0.63 -12.70
C THR A 228 21.00 -1.29 -11.32
N THR A 229 19.82 -1.41 -10.71
CA THR A 229 19.65 -2.00 -9.37
C THR A 229 19.18 -3.46 -9.42
N GLU A 230 18.99 -4.04 -10.60
CA GLU A 230 18.49 -5.42 -10.79
C GLU A 230 19.30 -6.47 -10.01
N HIS A 231 20.64 -6.37 -10.06
CA HIS A 231 21.53 -7.28 -9.35
C HIS A 231 21.65 -6.99 -7.85
N LEU A 232 21.14 -5.83 -7.39
CA LEU A 232 21.24 -5.36 -6.00
C LEU A 232 19.96 -5.59 -5.20
N LEU A 233 18.85 -5.91 -5.85
CA LEU A 233 17.53 -6.04 -5.23
C LEU A 233 17.04 -7.49 -5.25
N ASN A 234 16.26 -7.83 -4.23
CA ASN A 234 15.47 -9.05 -4.15
C ASN A 234 14.01 -8.68 -3.90
N LEU A 235 13.19 -8.73 -4.95
CA LEU A 235 11.78 -8.36 -4.87
C LEU A 235 10.95 -9.57 -4.40
N GLN A 236 10.16 -9.39 -3.35
CA GLN A 236 9.27 -10.42 -2.81
C GLN A 236 7.82 -10.00 -3.01
N ASN A 237 7.12 -10.63 -3.96
CA ASN A 237 5.71 -10.33 -4.23
C ASN A 237 4.80 -11.13 -3.30
N PHE A 238 4.10 -10.42 -2.41
CA PHE A 238 3.20 -10.97 -1.40
C PHE A 238 1.72 -10.88 -1.82
N SER A 239 1.42 -10.29 -2.99
CA SER A 239 0.05 -10.17 -3.52
C SER A 239 -0.63 -11.52 -3.75
N ALA A 240 0.16 -12.56 -4.06
CA ALA A 240 -0.33 -13.91 -4.34
C ALA A 240 -0.38 -14.83 -3.09
N LEU A 241 0.02 -14.36 -1.90
CA LEU A 241 0.03 -15.21 -0.70
C LEU A 241 -1.38 -15.63 -0.25
N ALA A 242 -2.42 -14.88 -0.65
CA ALA A 242 -3.82 -15.24 -0.43
C ALA A 242 -4.38 -16.27 -1.44
N LEU A 243 -3.55 -16.76 -2.39
CA LEU A 243 -3.93 -17.68 -3.47
C LEU A 243 -3.11 -18.98 -3.48
N ARG A 244 -2.15 -19.17 -2.57
CA ARG A 244 -1.37 -20.43 -2.48
C ARG A 244 -2.15 -21.54 -1.77
N GLY A 245 -3.30 -21.89 -2.34
CA GLY A 245 -3.96 -23.17 -2.18
C GLY A 245 -4.03 -23.84 -3.55
N LYS A 246 -2.99 -24.59 -3.92
CA LYS A 246 -2.91 -25.46 -5.12
C LYS A 246 -3.10 -24.75 -6.47
N ASP A 247 -2.01 -24.38 -7.12
CA ASP A 247 -1.73 -24.72 -8.53
C ASP A 247 -0.39 -24.10 -8.93
N ASP A 248 0.58 -24.96 -9.24
CA ASP A 248 1.98 -24.61 -9.53
C ASP A 248 2.21 -23.99 -10.93
N ASN A 249 1.22 -23.31 -11.52
CA ASN A 249 1.32 -22.74 -12.88
C ASN A 249 0.59 -21.38 -13.06
N VAL A 250 0.57 -20.53 -12.04
CA VAL A 250 0.20 -19.12 -12.27
C VAL A 250 1.45 -18.40 -12.75
N GLU A 251 1.49 -18.05 -14.03
CA GLU A 251 2.44 -17.08 -14.57
C GLU A 251 2.39 -15.84 -13.67
N ASP A 252 3.50 -15.54 -13.00
CA ASP A 252 3.75 -14.28 -12.31
C ASP A 252 3.51 -13.18 -13.34
N THR A 253 2.31 -12.61 -13.39
CA THR A 253 2.11 -11.33 -14.06
C THR A 253 3.01 -10.36 -13.31
N ASP A 254 4.17 -10.07 -13.90
CA ASP A 254 5.25 -9.25 -13.35
C ASP A 254 4.68 -7.92 -12.83
N ALA A 255 4.34 -7.90 -11.54
CA ALA A 255 3.89 -6.70 -10.82
C ALA A 255 4.94 -5.59 -10.86
N SER A 256 6.18 -5.95 -11.21
CA SER A 256 7.33 -5.07 -11.29
C SER A 256 8.30 -5.53 -12.37
N LYS A 257 8.84 -4.60 -13.14
CA LYS A 257 9.87 -4.85 -14.17
C LYS A 257 11.11 -3.98 -13.97
N PHE A 258 12.24 -4.39 -14.55
CA PHE A 258 13.48 -3.62 -14.54
C PHE A 258 13.73 -2.93 -15.88
N GLU A 259 13.72 -1.60 -15.91
CA GLU A 259 13.95 -0.82 -17.12
C GLU A 259 14.85 0.41 -16.85
N LEU A 260 15.46 0.96 -17.90
CA LEU A 260 16.16 2.23 -17.82
C LEU A 260 15.15 3.37 -17.85
N PHE A 261 15.35 4.38 -17.00
CA PHE A 261 14.57 5.61 -17.03
C PHE A 261 15.40 6.77 -16.48
N ASP A 262 15.07 7.99 -16.91
CA ASP A 262 15.74 9.18 -16.41
C ASP A 262 15.37 9.47 -14.95
N ILE A 263 16.42 9.64 -14.13
CA ILE A 263 16.33 9.88 -12.69
C ILE A 263 16.30 11.39 -12.39
N THR A 264 16.74 12.21 -13.35
CA THR A 264 16.54 13.65 -13.30
C THR A 264 15.05 13.92 -13.45
N GLY A 265 14.40 14.32 -12.35
CA GLY A 265 13.01 14.78 -12.33
C GLY A 265 12.79 16.07 -13.12
N SER A 266 13.28 16.12 -14.36
CA SER A 266 13.12 17.19 -15.32
C SER A 266 11.66 17.21 -15.75
N THR A 267 10.80 17.82 -14.95
CA THR A 267 9.60 18.45 -15.46
C THR A 267 10.04 19.52 -16.46
N HIS A 268 10.14 19.16 -17.73
CA HIS A 268 9.99 20.11 -18.81
C HIS A 268 8.52 20.54 -18.84
N GLN A 269 8.24 21.68 -18.22
CA GLN A 269 7.34 22.73 -18.71
C GLN A 269 7.46 23.97 -17.83
#